data_AF-A0A1J4Y4Q2-F1
#
_entry.id   AF-A0A1J4Y4Q2-F1
#
_cell.length_a   1.000
_cell.length_b   1.000
_cell.length_c   1.000
_cell.angle_alpha   90.00
_cell.angle_beta   90.00
_cell.angle_gamma   90.00
#
_symmetry.space_group_name_H-M   'P 1'
#
loop_
_entity.id
_entity.type
_entity.pdbx_description
1 polymer ?
#
loop_
_entity_poly.entity_id
_entity_poly.type
_entity_poly.pdbx_seq_one_letter_code
_entity_poly.pdbx_strand_id
1 'polypeptide(L)' 'MATITISKKLNKEVKSFIVQAIYEVLNDPDFRLELNEKAKKRLRRALIPKQKTIPFSEIKKRYY' A
#
# COMPACT_ATOMS: atom_id res chain seq x y z
N MET A 1 45.65 16.53 -11.64
CA MET A 1 45.40 16.85 -10.22
C MET A 1 44.44 15.79 -9.68
N ALA A 2 44.86 15.00 -8.70
CA ALA A 2 44.04 13.91 -8.14
C ALA A 2 43.01 14.49 -7.16
N THR A 3 41.72 14.24 -7.40
CA THR A 3 40.64 14.61 -6.48
C THR A 3 40.57 13.59 -5.36
N ILE A 4 41.11 13.96 -4.20
CA ILE A 4 41.05 13.14 -2.99
C ILE A 4 39.59 13.15 -2.52
N THR A 5 38.86 12.06 -2.78
CA THR A 5 37.53 11.84 -2.21
C THR A 5 37.71 11.46 -0.75
N ILE A 6 37.67 12.45 0.12
CA ILE A 6 37.67 12.24 1.57
C ILE A 6 36.38 11.49 1.90
N SER A 7 36.51 10.21 2.21
CA SER A 7 35.42 9.40 2.75
C SER A 7 34.94 10.05 4.04
N LYS A 8 33.82 10.79 3.98
CA LYS A 8 33.13 11.28 5.17
C LYS A 8 32.60 10.06 5.90
N LYS A 9 33.35 9.59 6.88
CA LYS A 9 32.96 8.51 7.78
C LYS A 9 31.68 8.97 8.48
N LEU A 10 30.55 8.39 8.09
CA LEU A 10 29.26 8.66 8.73
C LEU A 10 29.37 8.35 10.21
N ASN A 11 28.85 9.26 11.05
CA ASN A 11 28.77 9.04 12.48
C ASN A 11 28.04 7.71 12.74
N LYS A 12 28.54 6.90 13.68
CA LYS A 12 28.01 5.58 14.04
C LYS A 12 26.52 5.66 14.38
N GLU A 13 26.10 6.72 15.04
CA GLU A 13 24.70 6.99 15.39
C GLU A 13 23.83 7.16 14.15
N VAL A 14 24.30 7.94 13.17
CA VAL A 14 23.60 8.15 11.90
C VAL A 14 23.49 6.84 11.11
N LYS A 15 24.55 6.04 11.11
CA LYS A 15 24.52 4.72 10.45
C LYS A 15 23.52 3.78 11.14
N SER A 16 23.48 3.77 12.47
CA SER A 16 22.52 2.97 13.23
C SER A 16 21.09 3.40 12.96
N PHE A 17 20.82 4.72 12.92
CA PHE A 17 19.52 5.28 12.62
C PHE A 17 19.02 4.88 11.23
N ILE A 18 19.88 4.98 10.20
CA ILE A 18 19.53 4.57 8.83
C ILE A 18 19.21 3.08 8.76
N VAL A 19 20.03 2.23 9.40
CA VAL A 19 19.81 0.78 9.40
C VAL A 19 18.49 0.44 10.11
N GLN A 20 18.20 1.10 11.23
CA GLN A 20 16.95 0.93 11.97
C GLN A 20 15.73 1.31 11.12
N ALA A 21 15.76 2.47 10.47
CA ALA A 21 14.67 2.94 9.62
C ALA A 21 14.41 2.00 8.43
N ILE A 22 15.47 1.51 7.78
CA ILE A 22 15.35 0.53 6.70
C ILE A 22 14.76 -0.78 7.23
N TYR A 23 15.22 -1.25 8.38
CA TYR A 23 14.73 -2.47 9.00
C TYR A 23 13.24 -2.37 9.34
N GLU A 24 12.77 -1.26 9.90
CA GLU A 24 11.36 -1.03 10.21
C GLU A 24 10.49 -1.05 8.95
N VAL A 25 10.91 -0.36 7.90
CA VAL A 25 10.21 -0.33 6.61
C VAL A 25 10.13 -1.71 5.96
N LEU A 26 11.21 -2.51 6.02
CA LEU A 26 11.23 -3.84 5.40
C LEU A 26 10.48 -4.90 6.22
N ASN A 27 10.33 -4.71 7.52
CA ASN A 27 9.58 -5.62 8.40
C ASN A 27 8.13 -5.22 8.60
N ASP A 28 7.70 -4.08 8.04
CA ASP A 28 6.28 -3.76 7.97
C ASP A 28 5.58 -4.83 7.11
N PRO A 29 4.66 -5.63 7.69
CA PRO A 29 3.98 -6.70 6.97
C PRO A 29 3.14 -6.17 5.80
N ASP A 30 2.77 -4.90 5.82
CA ASP A 30 2.02 -4.22 4.77
C ASP A 30 2.92 -3.46 3.79
N PHE A 31 4.26 -3.53 3.94
CA PHE A 31 5.19 -2.89 3.03
C PHE A 31 5.00 -3.39 1.59
N ARG A 32 4.70 -2.46 0.68
CA ARG A 32 4.33 -2.70 -0.74
C ARG A 32 3.00 -3.44 -0.96
N LEU A 33 2.23 -3.75 0.08
CA LEU A 33 0.86 -4.28 -0.05
C LEU A 33 -0.20 -3.17 -0.12
N GLU A 34 0.22 -1.91 -0.01
CA GLU A 34 -0.67 -0.78 -0.21
C GLU A 34 -1.28 -0.78 -1.62
N LEU A 35 -2.61 -0.77 -1.68
CA LEU A 35 -3.34 -0.60 -2.92
C LEU A 35 -3.00 0.77 -3.55
N ASN A 36 -2.72 0.78 -4.86
CA ASN A 36 -2.56 2.06 -5.54
C ASN A 36 -3.86 2.87 -5.52
N GLU A 37 -3.75 4.19 -5.64
CA GLU A 37 -4.91 5.11 -5.56
C GLU A 37 -6.01 4.78 -6.59
N LYS A 38 -5.62 4.25 -7.75
CA LYS A 38 -6.57 3.80 -8.79
C LYS A 38 -7.40 2.60 -8.32
N ALA A 39 -6.79 1.63 -7.64
CA ALA A 39 -7.45 0.46 -7.06
C ALA A 39 -8.35 0.86 -5.89
N LYS A 40 -7.86 1.73 -4.98
CA LYS A 40 -8.68 2.32 -3.90
C LYS A 40 -9.92 3.02 -4.46
N LYS A 41 -9.77 3.83 -5.51
CA LYS A 41 -10.89 4.52 -6.18
C LYS A 41 -11.88 3.55 -6.83
N ARG A 42 -11.43 2.43 -7.40
CA ARG A 42 -12.30 1.38 -7.95
C ARG A 42 -13.09 0.67 -6.86
N LEU A 43 -12.47 0.29 -5.75
CA LEU A 43 -13.14 -0.33 -4.60
C LEU A 43 -14.18 0.59 -3.98
N ARG A 44 -13.85 1.87 -3.75
CA ARG A 44 -14.83 2.87 -3.27
C ARG A 44 -16.04 2.99 -4.18
N ARG A 45 -15.85 2.92 -5.51
CA ARG A 45 -16.95 2.94 -6.48
C ARG A 45 -17.78 1.65 -6.49
N ALA A 46 -17.18 0.51 -6.17
CA ALA A 46 -17.89 -0.77 -6.06
C ALA A 46 -18.71 -0.86 -4.77
N LEU A 47 -18.26 -0.22 -3.69
CA LEU A 47 -19.01 -0.08 -2.44
C LEU A 47 -20.22 0.84 -2.56
N ILE A 48 -20.23 1.77 -3.52
CA ILE A 48 -21.41 2.58 -3.83
C ILE A 48 -22.40 1.66 -4.55
N PRO A 49 -23.52 1.26 -3.93
CA PRO A 49 -24.46 0.33 -4.54
C PRO A 49 -25.06 1.00 -5.78
N LYS A 50 -24.64 0.57 -6.97
CA LYS A 50 -25.17 1.07 -8.25
C LYS A 50 -26.51 0.46 -8.65
N GLN A 51 -27.02 -0.49 -7.88
CA GLN A 51 -28.29 -1.13 -8.17
C GLN A 51 -29.00 -1.49 -6.87
N LYS A 52 -30.27 -1.12 -6.76
CA LYS A 52 -31.18 -1.72 -5.78
C LYS A 52 -31.12 -3.23 -6.03
N THR A 53 -30.58 -3.97 -5.09
CA THR A 53 -30.63 -5.43 -5.15
C THR A 53 -32.10 -5.84 -5.20
N ILE A 54 -32.43 -6.73 -6.14
CA ILE A 54 -33.79 -7.24 -6.28
C ILE A 54 -33.95 -8.35 -5.23
N PRO A 55 -35.02 -8.36 -4.42
CA PRO A 55 -35.26 -9.44 -3.45
C PRO A 55 -35.29 -10.80 -4.13
N PHE A 56 -34.72 -11.81 -3.45
CA PHE A 56 -34.70 -13.19 -3.97
C PHE A 56 -36.09 -13.75 -4.28
N SER A 57 -37.11 -13.35 -3.51
CA SER A 57 -38.52 -13.69 -3.75
C SER A 57 -39.02 -13.22 -5.12
N GLU A 58 -38.58 -12.05 -5.56
CA GLU A 58 -38.98 -11.46 -6.85
C GLU A 58 -38.27 -12.15 -8.02
N ILE A 59 -37.02 -12.59 -7.82
CA ILE A 59 -36.28 -13.44 -8.78
C ILE A 59 -36.99 -14.79 -8.94
N LYS A 60 -37.33 -15.45 -7.83
CA LYS A 60 -37.99 -16.76 -7.86
C LYS A 60 -39.29 -16.71 -8.65
N LYS A 61 -40.11 -15.67 -8.45
CA LYS A 61 -41.41 -15.50 -9.14
C LYS A 61 -41.31 -15.30 -10.66
N ARG A 62 -40.14 -14.93 -11.18
CA ARG A 62 -39.92 -14.60 -12.59
C ARG A 62 -39.34 -15.76 -13.41
N TYR A 63 -38.68 -16.71 -12.75
CA TYR A 63 -37.91 -17.79 -13.40
C TYR A 63 -38.29 -19.19 -12.94
N TYR A 64 -39.10 -19.33 -11.89
CA TYR A 64 -39.74 -20.57 -11.44
C TYR A 64 -41.25 -20.38 -11.45
#